data_AF-A0A1X0INJ7-F1
#
_entry.id   AF-A0A1X0INJ7-F1
#
_cell.length_a   1.000
_cell.length_b   1.000
_cell.length_c   1.000
_cell.angle_alpha   90.00
_cell.angle_beta   90.00
_cell.angle_gamma   90.00
#
_symmetry.space_group_name_H-M   'P 1'
#
loop_
_entity.id
_entity.type
_entity.pdbx_description
1 polymer ?
#
loop_
_entity_poly.entity_id
_entity_poly.type
_entity_poly.pdbx_seq_one_letter_code
_entity_poly.pdbx_strand_id
1 'polypeptide(L)'
;MRGTALLLAFIVLVSGCVPARPQADAAAHNPCDVGQYWTRYYNNTDQSGTAVLARCEYSVGGNFAGSPTPGVNADRFSADATGSLRFPVTGQYQIASMSGAVMARVWLDDEQIFDHANTRDWGTDLATRTVEAGVHTVRVSYSSTSGPAVQEFSVSRAGPGPMSANGNYFAANSFLNQPLPSNPAVDPRSPNWVAALVNHPDVKAIDVNEDIWTTAVYHAPAGTPTRTVTVRNSGKSIEVPYLPHYRPTQDTDAHIAIIDDTSGCEYEFQSFKPDSMSAIAQATYRVDIGSGGHVSGPAHSGGELSYLAGLITPEDVQAGVIDHALRFAIPINAPTYVYPGTRSDGTVAGGVPEGIRIQLDPSLDLRTWNLSPFQRMVATALQKYGAFDADVAKTFSLTARSVIDGSRYSTRIDDLPRELIGHLRFLTPSISSTDIQLDAAADGGCRQQR
;
A
#
# COMPACT_ATOMS: atom_id res chain seq x y z
N MET A 1 10.28 69.94 -65.15
CA MET A 1 10.94 70.61 -64.01
C MET A 1 10.05 70.48 -62.79
N ARG A 2 10.57 69.86 -61.71
CA ARG A 2 10.04 69.78 -60.32
C ARG A 2 8.64 69.15 -60.22
N GLY A 3 8.41 67.96 -59.65
CA GLY A 3 9.04 67.32 -58.51
C GLY A 3 8.11 67.44 -57.31
N THR A 4 7.22 66.47 -57.09
CA THR A 4 6.56 66.24 -55.79
C THR A 4 6.12 64.78 -55.73
N ALA A 5 6.89 63.97 -55.01
CA ALA A 5 6.59 62.59 -54.69
C ALA A 5 5.61 62.56 -53.51
N LEU A 6 4.45 61.94 -53.70
CA LEU A 6 3.52 61.65 -52.61
C LEU A 6 3.89 60.26 -52.06
N LEU A 7 4.46 60.25 -50.86
CA LEU A 7 4.82 59.03 -50.14
C LEU A 7 3.53 58.34 -49.64
N LEU A 8 3.19 57.19 -50.22
CA LEU A 8 2.17 56.29 -49.66
C LEU A 8 2.75 55.60 -48.42
N ALA A 9 2.25 55.93 -47.23
CA ALA A 9 2.44 55.11 -46.04
C ALA A 9 1.34 54.05 -45.98
N PHE A 10 1.59 52.87 -46.55
CA PHE A 10 0.83 51.67 -46.21
C PHE A 10 1.23 51.25 -44.80
N ILE A 11 0.31 51.36 -43.84
CA ILE A 11 0.42 50.69 -42.54
C ILE A 11 0.24 49.19 -42.83
N VAL A 12 1.36 48.48 -42.95
CA VAL A 12 1.37 47.02 -42.81
C VAL A 12 1.19 46.75 -41.32
N LEU A 13 -0.02 46.36 -40.91
CA LEU A 13 -0.21 45.64 -39.66
C LEU A 13 0.55 44.32 -39.82
N VAL A 14 1.78 44.31 -39.31
CA VAL A 14 2.52 43.08 -39.08
C VAL A 14 1.71 42.35 -38.01
N SER A 15 0.87 41.41 -38.44
CA SER A 15 0.42 40.32 -37.57
C SER A 15 1.70 39.69 -37.06
N GLY A 16 2.06 40.03 -35.83
CA GLY A 16 3.16 39.41 -35.11
C GLY A 16 2.86 37.92 -35.11
N CYS A 17 3.61 37.17 -35.92
CA CYS A 17 3.70 35.74 -35.81
C CYS A 17 4.26 35.51 -34.40
N VAL A 18 3.36 35.18 -33.46
CA VAL A 18 3.78 34.61 -32.18
C VAL A 18 4.72 33.47 -32.54
N PRO A 19 5.95 33.43 -32.03
CA PRO A 19 6.79 32.27 -32.26
C PRO A 19 6.00 31.09 -31.69
N ALA A 20 5.65 30.15 -32.57
CA ALA A 20 5.09 28.87 -32.17
C ALA A 20 5.97 28.36 -31.01
N ARG A 21 5.33 28.04 -29.88
CA ARG A 21 5.99 27.37 -28.76
C ARG A 21 6.91 26.29 -29.34
N PRO A 22 8.19 26.24 -28.99
CA PRO A 22 9.05 25.17 -29.47
C PRO A 22 8.41 23.84 -29.06
N GLN A 23 7.90 23.13 -30.06
CA GLN A 23 7.49 21.75 -29.99
C GLN A 23 8.77 20.92 -29.93
N ALA A 24 9.36 20.82 -28.74
CA ALA A 24 10.40 19.86 -28.41
C ALA A 24 10.51 19.77 -26.89
N ASP A 25 9.76 18.84 -26.31
CA ASP A 25 10.43 17.81 -25.52
C ASP A 25 9.60 16.54 -25.61
N ALA A 26 10.22 15.48 -26.10
CA ALA A 26 9.72 14.11 -25.95
C ALA A 26 9.59 13.70 -24.46
N ALA A 27 10.00 14.57 -23.53
CA ALA A 27 9.84 14.47 -22.08
C ALA A 27 8.50 14.97 -21.53
N ALA A 28 7.63 15.60 -22.34
CA ALA A 28 6.31 16.07 -21.90
C ALA A 28 5.18 15.03 -22.05
N HIS A 29 5.39 13.98 -22.83
CA HIS A 29 4.44 12.88 -22.93
C HIS A 29 4.84 11.80 -21.94
N ASN A 30 3.96 11.47 -20.98
CA ASN A 30 4.14 10.32 -20.11
C ASN A 30 4.31 9.07 -20.99
N PRO A 31 5.50 8.43 -21.04
CA PRO A 31 5.74 7.25 -21.87
C PRO A 31 5.21 5.97 -21.22
N CYS A 32 4.69 6.06 -20.00
CA CYS A 32 4.24 4.93 -19.21
C CYS A 32 2.80 4.54 -19.56
N ASP A 33 2.48 3.29 -19.26
CA ASP A 33 1.13 2.78 -19.43
C ASP A 33 0.15 3.47 -18.46
N VAL A 34 -1.14 3.44 -18.79
CA VAL A 34 -2.18 3.88 -17.85
C VAL A 34 -2.10 3.06 -16.57
N GLY A 35 -2.09 3.74 -15.42
CA GLY A 35 -1.86 3.13 -14.10
C GLY A 35 -0.42 3.24 -13.60
N GLN A 36 0.49 3.81 -14.40
CA GLN A 36 1.88 4.10 -14.00
C GLN A 36 2.16 5.60 -14.00
N TYR A 37 3.23 5.96 -13.29
CA TYR A 37 3.79 7.30 -13.19
C TYR A 37 5.14 7.34 -13.89
N TRP A 38 5.33 8.32 -14.76
CA TRP A 38 6.65 8.72 -15.22
C TRP A 38 7.35 9.53 -14.13
N THR A 39 8.19 8.86 -13.34
CA THR A 39 8.92 9.48 -12.24
C THR A 39 10.30 9.90 -12.70
N ARG A 40 10.60 11.20 -12.57
CA ARG A 40 11.91 11.82 -12.84
C ARG A 40 12.57 12.22 -11.53
N TYR A 41 13.81 11.80 -11.32
CA TYR A 41 14.61 12.14 -10.15
C TYR A 41 15.74 13.10 -10.49
N TYR A 42 16.07 14.00 -9.55
CA TYR A 42 17.08 15.04 -9.70
C TYR A 42 17.99 15.07 -8.47
N ASN A 43 19.27 15.37 -8.67
CA ASN A 43 20.26 15.56 -7.61
C ASN A 43 20.35 17.03 -7.15
N ASN A 44 19.18 17.68 -7.10
CA ASN A 44 18.94 19.02 -6.57
C ASN A 44 17.51 19.09 -6.01
N THR A 45 17.18 20.16 -5.29
CA THR A 45 15.86 20.34 -4.65
C THR A 45 14.88 21.15 -5.50
N ASP A 46 15.33 21.72 -6.61
CA ASP A 46 14.55 22.64 -7.45
C ASP A 46 14.15 22.04 -8.80
N GLN A 47 14.43 20.74 -9.01
CA GLN A 47 14.15 19.99 -10.24
C GLN A 47 14.77 20.64 -11.48
N SER A 48 15.89 21.35 -11.29
CA SER A 48 16.58 22.04 -12.38
C SER A 48 17.44 21.09 -13.22
N GLY A 49 17.60 21.41 -14.50
CA GLY A 49 18.44 20.65 -15.43
C GLY A 49 17.85 19.29 -15.85
N THR A 50 18.72 18.37 -16.23
CA THR A 50 18.33 17.02 -16.68
C THR A 50 18.15 16.09 -15.48
N ALA A 51 17.05 15.34 -15.48
CA ALA A 51 16.83 14.28 -14.49
C ALA A 51 17.98 13.25 -14.55
N VAL A 52 18.50 12.86 -13.39
CA VAL A 52 19.57 11.84 -13.28
C VAL A 52 19.04 10.42 -13.51
N LEU A 53 17.74 10.23 -13.32
CA LEU A 53 17.01 9.00 -13.56
C LEU A 53 15.57 9.33 -13.95
N ALA A 54 15.01 8.60 -14.90
CA ALA A 54 13.58 8.66 -15.19
C ALA A 54 13.08 7.26 -15.58
N ARG A 55 11.95 6.83 -15.00
CA ARG A 55 11.37 5.50 -15.23
C ARG A 55 9.88 5.46 -14.90
N CYS A 56 9.21 4.41 -15.38
CA CYS A 56 7.82 4.13 -15.03
C CYS A 56 7.74 3.42 -13.68
N GLU A 57 6.88 3.90 -12.80
CA GLU A 57 6.64 3.37 -11.46
C GLU A 57 5.14 3.20 -11.22
N TYR A 58 4.75 2.24 -10.37
CA TYR A 58 3.34 1.92 -10.10
C TYR A 58 2.74 2.73 -8.94
N SER A 59 3.59 3.47 -8.23
CA SER A 59 3.28 4.30 -7.07
C SER A 59 4.25 5.49 -7.05
N VAL A 60 4.04 6.44 -6.15
CA VAL A 60 4.94 7.58 -6.01
C VAL A 60 5.51 7.66 -4.60
N GLY A 61 6.83 7.58 -4.50
CA GLY A 61 7.56 7.81 -3.25
C GLY A 61 7.84 6.54 -2.45
N GLY A 62 8.00 6.70 -1.14
CA GLY A 62 8.50 5.71 -0.20
C GLY A 62 9.01 6.35 1.09
N ASN A 63 9.57 5.52 1.96
CA ASN A 63 10.16 5.91 3.24
C ASN A 63 11.68 5.75 3.18
N PHE A 64 12.37 6.85 2.87
CA PHE A 64 13.78 6.82 2.53
C PHE A 64 14.64 7.26 3.72
N ALA A 65 15.39 6.33 4.30
CA ALA A 65 16.47 6.65 5.25
C ALA A 65 17.76 7.17 4.56
N GLY A 66 17.78 7.18 3.22
CA GLY A 66 18.92 7.60 2.40
C GLY A 66 18.51 7.74 0.93
N SER A 67 19.35 7.28 0.01
CA SER A 67 19.06 7.36 -1.42
C SER A 67 17.77 6.60 -1.78
N PRO A 68 16.81 7.20 -2.51
CA PRO A 68 15.58 6.52 -2.89
C PRO A 68 15.82 5.38 -3.90
N THR A 69 16.88 5.49 -4.70
CA THR A 69 17.24 4.51 -5.73
C THR A 69 18.68 4.77 -6.21
N PRO A 70 19.43 3.74 -6.64
CA PRO A 70 20.78 3.93 -7.18
C PRO A 70 20.83 5.03 -8.25
N GLY A 71 21.80 5.94 -8.12
CA GLY A 71 21.99 7.10 -9.01
C GLY A 71 21.41 8.43 -8.49
N VAL A 72 20.55 8.38 -7.47
CA VAL A 72 20.00 9.56 -6.80
C VAL A 72 20.74 9.80 -5.48
N ASN A 73 21.02 11.06 -5.13
CA ASN A 73 21.65 11.41 -3.87
C ASN A 73 20.79 10.99 -2.67
N ALA A 74 21.43 10.72 -1.53
CA ALA A 74 20.73 10.51 -0.26
C ALA A 74 20.07 11.79 0.26
N ASP A 75 20.76 12.92 0.10
CA ASP A 75 20.28 14.25 0.47
C ASP A 75 20.17 15.14 -0.76
N ARG A 76 19.44 16.25 -0.64
CA ARG A 76 19.31 17.28 -1.69
C ARG A 76 18.86 16.70 -3.03
N PHE A 77 17.80 15.90 -2.99
CA PHE A 77 17.18 15.33 -4.17
C PHE A 77 15.74 15.81 -4.33
N SER A 78 15.19 15.65 -5.52
CA SER A 78 13.79 15.87 -5.79
C SER A 78 13.27 14.88 -6.81
N ALA A 79 11.95 14.70 -6.83
CA ALA A 79 11.27 13.87 -7.81
C ALA A 79 10.02 14.58 -8.35
N ASP A 80 9.75 14.37 -9.63
CA ASP A 80 8.55 14.82 -10.32
C ASP A 80 7.91 13.63 -11.03
N ALA A 81 6.78 13.16 -10.51
CA ALA A 81 6.03 12.03 -11.01
C ALA A 81 4.77 12.51 -11.72
N THR A 82 4.55 12.07 -12.97
CA THR A 82 3.33 12.36 -13.74
C THR A 82 2.74 11.06 -14.24
N GLY A 83 1.53 10.75 -13.79
CA GLY A 83 0.81 9.54 -14.14
C GLY A 83 -0.47 9.82 -14.90
N SER A 84 -0.90 8.80 -15.65
CA SER A 84 -2.21 8.76 -16.30
C SER A 84 -2.99 7.65 -15.64
N LEU A 85 -3.97 7.99 -14.79
CA LEU A 85 -4.72 7.02 -14.00
C LEU A 85 -6.13 6.87 -14.53
N ARG A 86 -6.63 5.64 -14.57
CA ARG A 86 -8.02 5.36 -14.93
C ARG A 86 -8.91 5.42 -13.69
N PHE A 87 -9.90 6.30 -13.72
CA PHE A 87 -10.96 6.37 -12.73
C PHE A 87 -12.13 5.53 -13.25
N PRO A 88 -12.40 4.35 -12.67
CA PRO A 88 -13.37 3.39 -13.23
C PRO A 88 -14.81 3.91 -13.24
N VAL A 89 -15.16 4.82 -12.34
CA VAL A 89 -16.51 5.38 -12.21
C VAL A 89 -16.46 6.87 -11.85
N THR A 90 -17.45 7.64 -12.31
CA THR A 90 -17.66 9.00 -11.82
C THR A 90 -18.08 8.93 -10.35
N GLY A 91 -17.38 9.64 -9.47
CA GLY A 91 -17.69 9.58 -8.04
C GLY A 91 -16.70 10.32 -7.15
N GLN A 92 -16.86 10.15 -5.84
CA GLN A 92 -15.93 10.70 -4.86
C GLN A 92 -14.68 9.85 -4.78
N TYR A 93 -13.52 10.50 -4.88
CA TYR A 93 -12.20 9.92 -4.68
C TYR A 93 -11.51 10.65 -3.54
N GLN A 94 -10.84 9.88 -2.69
CA GLN A 94 -10.00 10.36 -1.61
C GLN A 94 -8.56 10.42 -2.09
N ILE A 95 -7.97 11.61 -2.04
CA ILE A 95 -6.59 11.89 -2.40
C ILE A 95 -5.83 12.08 -1.10
N ALA A 96 -4.82 11.24 -0.86
CA ALA A 96 -3.98 11.28 0.33
C ALA A 96 -2.52 11.47 -0.05
N SER A 97 -1.84 12.37 0.66
CA SER A 97 -0.40 12.60 0.54
C SER A 97 0.22 12.68 1.93
N MET A 98 0.86 11.59 2.35
CA MET A 98 1.67 11.58 3.56
C MET A 98 3.07 12.09 3.22
N SER A 99 3.57 13.05 4.01
CA SER A 99 4.91 13.59 3.81
C SER A 99 5.63 13.88 5.13
N GLY A 100 6.94 13.61 5.13
CA GLY A 100 7.84 13.82 6.26
C GLY A 100 9.21 14.25 5.79
N ALA A 101 9.71 15.36 6.34
CA ALA A 101 10.95 16.05 5.97
C ALA A 101 11.10 16.38 4.47
N VAL A 102 10.00 16.40 3.72
CA VAL A 102 9.95 16.82 2.32
C VAL A 102 8.93 17.94 2.11
N MET A 103 9.21 18.80 1.14
CA MET A 103 8.18 19.63 0.51
C MET A 103 7.43 18.76 -0.50
N ALA A 104 6.11 18.87 -0.58
CA ALA A 104 5.29 18.02 -1.45
C ALA A 104 4.15 18.81 -2.10
N ARG A 105 3.85 18.49 -3.36
CA ARG A 105 2.74 19.10 -4.11
C ARG A 105 2.04 18.03 -4.94
N VAL A 106 0.72 18.14 -5.02
CA VAL A 106 -0.14 17.18 -5.74
C VAL A 106 -1.11 17.92 -6.64
N TRP A 107 -1.28 17.42 -7.86
CA TRP A 107 -2.26 17.92 -8.82
C TRP A 107 -3.10 16.79 -9.41
N LEU A 108 -4.36 17.11 -9.72
CA LEU A 108 -5.30 16.30 -10.50
C LEU A 108 -5.86 17.18 -11.62
N ASP A 109 -5.69 16.77 -12.88
CA ASP A 109 -6.13 17.53 -14.07
C ASP A 109 -5.74 19.02 -14.04
N ASP A 110 -4.46 19.28 -13.76
CA ASP A 110 -3.87 20.62 -13.60
C ASP A 110 -4.37 21.44 -12.39
N GLU A 111 -5.41 21.00 -11.65
CA GLU A 111 -5.81 21.59 -10.37
C GLU A 111 -4.82 21.17 -9.29
N GLN A 112 -4.23 22.16 -8.59
CA GLN A 112 -3.39 21.89 -7.43
C GLN A 112 -4.26 21.51 -6.22
N ILE A 113 -4.15 20.26 -5.78
CA ILE A 113 -4.88 19.71 -4.65
C ILE A 113 -4.16 20.03 -3.34
N PHE A 114 -2.84 19.84 -3.31
CA PHE A 114 -2.00 20.10 -2.13
C PHE A 114 -0.79 20.95 -2.51
N ASP A 115 -0.46 21.92 -1.65
CA ASP A 115 0.77 22.72 -1.72
C ASP A 115 1.47 22.76 -0.36
N HIS A 116 2.22 21.71 -0.05
CA HIS A 116 3.06 21.65 1.15
C HIS A 116 4.42 22.29 0.85
N ALA A 117 4.47 23.62 0.87
CA ALA A 117 5.63 24.41 0.50
C ALA A 117 6.76 24.46 1.56
N ASN A 118 6.54 23.89 2.75
CA ASN A 118 7.54 23.76 3.81
C ASN A 118 7.71 22.29 4.17
N THR A 119 8.73 21.93 4.95
CA THR A 119 8.86 20.58 5.52
C THR A 119 8.09 20.47 6.83
N ARG A 120 7.59 19.28 7.14
CA ARG A 120 7.04 18.88 8.44
C ARG A 120 7.75 17.61 8.92
N ASP A 121 7.61 17.25 10.20
CA ASP A 121 8.16 16.00 10.70
C ASP A 121 7.44 14.81 10.03
N TRP A 122 6.13 14.69 10.25
CA TRP A 122 5.24 13.69 9.64
C TRP A 122 3.81 14.25 9.56
N GLY A 123 3.08 13.96 8.49
CA GLY A 123 1.64 14.25 8.42
C GLY A 123 1.01 13.79 7.11
N THR A 124 -0.32 13.63 7.11
CA THR A 124 -1.10 13.22 5.92
C THR A 124 -2.07 14.33 5.54
N ASP A 125 -1.95 14.83 4.32
CA ASP A 125 -2.96 15.68 3.71
C ASP A 125 -4.03 14.83 3.05
N LEU A 126 -5.29 15.20 3.24
CA LEU A 126 -6.45 14.44 2.77
C LEU A 126 -7.45 15.38 2.11
N ALA A 127 -7.90 15.01 0.91
CA ALA A 127 -8.92 15.74 0.18
C ALA A 127 -9.88 14.75 -0.48
N THR A 128 -11.17 15.10 -0.50
CA THR A 128 -12.16 14.39 -1.31
C THR A 128 -12.47 15.24 -2.54
N ARG A 129 -12.47 14.62 -3.73
CA ARG A 129 -12.84 15.25 -5.00
C ARG A 129 -13.83 14.37 -5.75
N THR A 130 -14.80 15.00 -6.39
CA THR A 130 -15.61 14.31 -7.40
C THR A 130 -14.84 14.29 -8.70
N VAL A 131 -14.57 13.11 -9.24
CA VAL A 131 -13.82 12.91 -10.47
C VAL A 131 -14.71 12.17 -11.46
N GLU A 132 -14.64 12.54 -12.74
CA GLU A 132 -15.36 11.86 -13.79
C GLU A 132 -14.74 10.48 -14.09
N ALA A 133 -15.52 9.56 -14.65
CA ALA A 133 -14.97 8.31 -15.17
C ALA A 133 -14.11 8.61 -16.40
N GLY A 134 -12.89 8.10 -16.45
CA GLY A 134 -11.99 8.41 -17.54
C GLY A 134 -10.53 8.20 -17.19
N VAL A 135 -9.64 8.66 -18.06
CA VAL A 135 -8.21 8.74 -17.77
C VAL A 135 -7.90 10.19 -17.41
N HIS A 136 -7.33 10.38 -16.22
CA HIS A 136 -7.01 11.69 -15.65
C HIS A 136 -5.51 11.79 -15.38
N THR A 137 -4.99 13.01 -15.39
CA THR A 137 -3.58 13.25 -15.09
C THR A 137 -3.40 13.49 -13.60
N VAL A 138 -2.51 12.73 -12.98
CA VAL A 138 -2.11 12.93 -11.59
C VAL A 138 -0.63 13.26 -11.54
N ARG A 139 -0.28 14.35 -10.87
CA ARG A 139 1.11 14.76 -10.68
C ARG A 139 1.44 14.86 -9.21
N VAL A 140 2.61 14.34 -8.83
CA VAL A 140 3.14 14.42 -7.47
C VAL A 140 4.59 14.87 -7.57
N SER A 141 4.92 15.95 -6.87
CA SER A 141 6.26 16.52 -6.82
C SER A 141 6.72 16.58 -5.37
N TYR A 142 7.94 16.15 -5.09
CA TYR A 142 8.51 16.28 -3.75
C TYR A 142 10.02 16.51 -3.76
N SER A 143 10.54 17.15 -2.71
CA SER A 143 11.97 17.45 -2.56
C SER A 143 12.44 17.28 -1.13
N SER A 144 13.58 16.62 -0.96
CA SER A 144 14.27 16.46 0.32
C SER A 144 15.53 17.31 0.36
N THR A 145 15.75 18.02 1.46
CA THR A 145 17.00 18.78 1.67
C THR A 145 18.07 17.95 2.36
N SER A 146 17.71 17.23 3.42
CA SER A 146 18.65 16.45 4.24
C SER A 146 17.92 15.45 5.13
N GLY A 147 18.55 14.31 5.40
CA GLY A 147 18.06 13.31 6.35
C GLY A 147 16.97 12.41 5.75
N PRO A 148 16.26 11.64 6.61
CA PRO A 148 15.16 10.80 6.17
C PRO A 148 14.12 11.60 5.41
N ALA A 149 13.52 11.00 4.39
CA ALA A 149 12.54 11.63 3.53
C ALA A 149 11.38 10.66 3.28
N VAL A 150 10.15 11.10 3.56
CA VAL A 150 8.96 10.28 3.37
C VAL A 150 7.99 10.99 2.47
N GLN A 151 7.55 10.29 1.43
CA GLN A 151 6.44 10.71 0.57
C GLN A 151 5.63 9.48 0.18
N GLU A 152 4.36 9.47 0.54
CA GLU A 152 3.45 8.36 0.27
C GLU A 152 2.15 8.94 -0.29
N PHE A 153 1.67 8.38 -1.39
CA PHE A 153 0.59 8.96 -2.18
C PHE A 153 -0.42 7.88 -2.57
N SER A 154 -1.70 8.23 -2.44
CA SER A 154 -2.78 7.43 -3.01
C SER A 154 -3.93 8.32 -3.49
N VAL A 155 -4.63 7.83 -4.51
CA VAL A 155 -5.94 8.33 -4.91
C VAL A 155 -6.88 7.14 -5.03
N SER A 156 -7.83 7.02 -4.10
CA SER A 156 -8.67 5.84 -3.96
C SER A 156 -10.15 6.20 -4.04
N ARG A 157 -10.98 5.24 -4.42
CA ARG A 157 -12.41 5.46 -4.47
C ARG A 157 -12.95 5.60 -3.03
N ALA A 158 -13.70 6.66 -2.77
CA ALA A 158 -14.28 6.85 -1.45
C ALA A 158 -15.50 5.95 -1.21
N GLY A 159 -15.74 5.62 0.05
CA GLY A 159 -16.90 4.85 0.51
C GLY A 159 -16.66 3.34 0.54
N PRO A 160 -17.62 2.57 1.08
CA PRO A 160 -17.46 1.13 1.25
C PRO A 160 -17.56 0.35 -0.07
N GLY A 161 -17.00 -0.87 -0.06
CA GLY A 161 -17.27 -1.92 -1.02
C GLY A 161 -18.55 -2.71 -0.70
N PRO A 162 -19.00 -3.59 -1.61
CA PRO A 162 -20.05 -4.57 -1.34
C PRO A 162 -19.69 -5.50 -0.18
N MET A 163 -20.69 -5.83 0.64
CA MET A 163 -20.55 -6.77 1.75
C MET A 163 -20.02 -8.14 1.30
N SER A 164 -19.14 -8.73 2.10
CA SER A 164 -18.70 -10.13 1.96
C SER A 164 -19.89 -11.10 2.04
N ALA A 165 -19.94 -12.10 1.15
CA ALA A 165 -21.05 -13.06 1.10
C ALA A 165 -20.67 -14.48 1.55
N ASN A 166 -19.38 -14.74 1.79
CA ASN A 166 -18.84 -16.06 2.15
C ASN A 166 -18.27 -16.09 3.58
N GLY A 167 -18.36 -14.98 4.33
CA GLY A 167 -17.82 -14.88 5.69
C GLY A 167 -16.36 -14.47 5.77
N ASN A 168 -15.71 -14.20 4.63
CA ASN A 168 -14.36 -13.66 4.62
C ASN A 168 -14.35 -12.24 5.16
N TYR A 169 -13.25 -11.88 5.82
CA TYR A 169 -12.97 -10.48 6.10
C TYR A 169 -12.86 -9.68 4.81
N PHE A 170 -13.27 -8.43 4.91
CA PHE A 170 -13.33 -7.36 3.94
C PHE A 170 -14.38 -7.57 2.83
N ALA A 171 -14.65 -6.50 2.10
CA ALA A 171 -15.64 -6.44 1.04
C ALA A 171 -15.46 -7.58 0.02
N ALA A 172 -16.57 -7.99 -0.60
CA ALA A 172 -16.54 -9.03 -1.63
C ALA A 172 -15.63 -8.66 -2.82
N ASN A 173 -15.46 -7.37 -3.11
CA ASN A 173 -14.57 -6.86 -4.15
C ASN A 173 -13.17 -6.47 -3.63
N SER A 174 -12.84 -6.73 -2.36
CA SER A 174 -11.50 -6.50 -1.81
C SER A 174 -10.47 -7.26 -2.63
N PHE A 175 -9.28 -6.69 -2.81
CA PHE A 175 -8.15 -7.37 -3.44
C PHE A 175 -7.79 -8.71 -2.78
N LEU A 176 -8.18 -8.91 -1.52
CA LEU A 176 -8.04 -10.17 -0.76
C LEU A 176 -9.04 -11.23 -1.23
N ASN A 177 -10.27 -10.83 -1.53
CA ASN A 177 -11.37 -11.72 -1.89
C ASN A 177 -11.53 -11.92 -3.41
N GLN A 178 -10.50 -11.54 -4.19
CA GLN A 178 -10.46 -11.73 -5.63
C GLN A 178 -9.40 -12.76 -6.04
N PRO A 179 -9.74 -13.76 -6.87
CA PRO A 179 -8.74 -14.66 -7.41
C PRO A 179 -7.76 -13.91 -8.31
N LEU A 180 -6.60 -14.50 -8.54
CA LEU A 180 -5.68 -14.01 -9.56
C LEU A 180 -6.32 -14.13 -10.95
N PRO A 181 -6.01 -13.21 -11.88
CA PRO A 181 -6.40 -13.40 -13.28
C PRO A 181 -5.74 -14.68 -13.83
N SER A 182 -6.27 -15.23 -14.93
CA SER A 182 -5.83 -16.54 -15.44
C SER A 182 -4.35 -16.60 -15.86
N ASN A 183 -3.77 -15.46 -16.27
CA ASN A 183 -2.36 -15.36 -16.67
C ASN A 183 -1.78 -14.01 -16.21
N PRO A 184 -1.51 -13.83 -14.90
CA PRO A 184 -0.96 -12.58 -14.40
C PRO A 184 0.46 -12.41 -14.95
N ALA A 185 0.81 -11.18 -15.33
CA ALA A 185 2.17 -10.85 -15.72
C ALA A 185 3.12 -11.02 -14.52
N VAL A 186 4.29 -11.61 -14.78
CA VAL A 186 5.35 -11.80 -13.78
C VAL A 186 6.29 -10.60 -13.84
N ASP A 187 6.64 -10.06 -12.67
CA ASP A 187 7.58 -8.95 -12.58
C ASP A 187 8.95 -9.41 -13.09
N PRO A 188 9.62 -8.66 -13.98
CA PRO A 188 10.93 -9.04 -14.52
C PRO A 188 12.00 -9.20 -13.43
N ARG A 189 11.82 -8.63 -12.24
CA ARG A 189 12.72 -8.78 -11.08
C ARG A 189 12.45 -10.05 -10.26
N SER A 190 11.34 -10.75 -10.52
CA SER A 190 10.93 -11.94 -9.77
C SER A 190 12.05 -12.99 -9.62
N PRO A 191 12.83 -13.35 -10.66
CA PRO A 191 13.91 -14.32 -10.49
C PRO A 191 14.97 -13.89 -9.47
N ASN A 192 15.28 -12.59 -9.40
CA ASN A 192 16.27 -12.05 -8.46
C ASN A 192 15.73 -12.05 -7.02
N TRP A 193 14.47 -11.68 -6.83
CA TRP A 193 13.84 -11.68 -5.50
C TRP A 193 13.64 -13.11 -4.97
N VAL A 194 13.21 -14.05 -5.82
CA VAL A 194 13.14 -15.48 -5.46
C VAL A 194 14.52 -15.99 -5.08
N ALA A 195 15.55 -15.71 -5.88
CA ALA A 195 16.92 -16.11 -5.55
C ALA A 195 17.41 -15.47 -4.25
N ALA A 196 17.08 -14.21 -3.97
CA ALA A 196 17.42 -13.54 -2.73
C ALA A 196 16.77 -14.22 -1.52
N LEU A 197 15.48 -14.58 -1.59
CA LEU A 197 14.78 -15.31 -0.53
C LEU A 197 15.35 -16.72 -0.33
N VAL A 198 15.56 -17.49 -1.40
CA VAL A 198 16.12 -18.85 -1.34
C VAL A 198 17.50 -18.84 -0.69
N ASN A 199 18.33 -17.82 -0.96
CA ASN A 199 19.68 -17.71 -0.42
C ASN A 199 19.76 -16.94 0.91
N HIS A 200 18.65 -16.38 1.40
CA HIS A 200 18.66 -15.62 2.65
C HIS A 200 18.97 -16.55 3.84
N PRO A 201 19.92 -16.19 4.71
CA PRO A 201 20.36 -17.06 5.79
C PRO A 201 19.27 -17.37 6.81
N ASP A 202 18.34 -16.44 7.06
CA ASP A 202 17.26 -16.62 8.02
C ASP A 202 16.01 -17.29 7.43
N VAL A 203 15.88 -17.40 6.11
CA VAL A 203 14.72 -18.06 5.47
C VAL A 203 14.96 -19.56 5.42
N LYS A 204 14.30 -20.30 6.33
CA LYS A 204 14.44 -21.76 6.49
C LYS A 204 13.25 -22.55 5.97
N ALA A 205 12.08 -21.92 5.92
CA ALA A 205 10.82 -22.42 5.39
C ALA A 205 10.01 -21.21 4.89
N ILE A 206 8.75 -21.45 4.50
CA ILE A 206 7.74 -20.38 4.53
C ILE A 206 6.98 -20.60 5.84
N ASP A 207 7.31 -19.79 6.84
CA ASP A 207 6.80 -19.93 8.21
C ASP A 207 5.30 -19.59 8.23
N VAL A 208 4.52 -20.19 9.12
CA VAL A 208 3.12 -19.81 9.35
C VAL A 208 2.93 -19.46 10.82
N ASN A 209 2.83 -18.17 11.13
CA ASN A 209 2.70 -17.68 12.50
C ASN A 209 1.25 -17.82 13.00
N GLU A 210 1.01 -18.64 14.02
CA GLU A 210 -0.32 -18.94 14.60
C GLU A 210 -0.44 -18.70 16.11
N ASP A 211 0.64 -18.26 16.77
CA ASP A 211 0.67 -17.94 18.21
C ASP A 211 1.20 -16.52 18.44
N ILE A 212 2.46 -16.29 18.05
CA ILE A 212 3.17 -15.01 18.13
C ILE A 212 3.60 -14.52 16.75
N TRP A 213 3.94 -13.24 16.61
CA TRP A 213 4.24 -12.59 15.32
C TRP A 213 3.08 -12.69 14.32
N THR A 214 1.87 -12.71 14.88
CA THR A 214 0.58 -12.72 14.19
C THR A 214 -0.40 -11.89 15.02
N THR A 215 -1.71 -12.09 14.91
CA THR A 215 -2.72 -11.21 15.52
C THR A 215 -3.78 -12.00 16.27
N ALA A 216 -4.02 -11.59 17.53
CA ALA A 216 -5.16 -12.03 18.30
C ALA A 216 -6.41 -11.25 17.87
N VAL A 217 -7.52 -11.92 17.62
CA VAL A 217 -8.73 -11.24 17.10
C VAL A 217 -9.91 -11.50 18.03
N TYR A 218 -10.44 -10.44 18.62
CA TYR A 218 -11.59 -10.52 19.52
C TYR A 218 -12.83 -9.88 18.91
N HIS A 219 -13.95 -10.60 18.97
CA HIS A 219 -15.27 -10.06 18.69
C HIS A 219 -15.83 -9.42 19.97
N ALA A 220 -16.27 -8.16 19.86
CA ALA A 220 -16.94 -7.43 20.92
C ALA A 220 -18.45 -7.38 20.63
N PRO A 221 -19.26 -8.17 21.36
CA PRO A 221 -20.70 -8.18 21.17
C PRO A 221 -21.35 -6.85 21.53
N ALA A 222 -22.58 -6.65 21.04
CA ALA A 222 -23.40 -5.51 21.40
C ALA A 222 -23.49 -5.32 22.93
N GLY A 223 -23.23 -4.09 23.40
CA GLY A 223 -23.22 -3.75 24.82
C GLY A 223 -21.88 -3.92 25.53
N THR A 224 -20.81 -4.33 24.81
CA THR A 224 -19.45 -4.34 25.35
C THR A 224 -19.04 -2.94 25.84
N PRO A 225 -18.54 -2.78 27.07
CA PRO A 225 -18.10 -1.48 27.58
C PRO A 225 -16.90 -0.95 26.79
N THR A 226 -16.79 0.36 26.69
CA THR A 226 -15.66 0.99 25.98
C THR A 226 -14.50 1.36 26.91
N ARG A 227 -13.31 1.47 26.32
CA ARG A 227 -12.08 1.97 26.93
C ARG A 227 -11.35 2.87 25.94
N THR A 228 -10.69 3.91 26.45
CA THR A 228 -9.83 4.78 25.66
C THR A 228 -8.43 4.22 25.60
N VAL A 229 -7.88 4.08 24.40
CA VAL A 229 -6.50 3.67 24.14
C VAL A 229 -5.70 4.88 23.66
N THR A 230 -4.56 5.15 24.29
CA THR A 230 -3.62 6.19 23.85
C THR A 230 -2.59 5.63 22.89
N VAL A 231 -2.51 6.19 21.68
CA VAL A 231 -1.61 5.78 20.60
C VAL A 231 -0.42 6.74 20.52
N ARG A 232 0.79 6.23 20.78
CA ARG A 232 1.97 7.09 20.96
C ARG A 232 2.46 7.72 19.66
N ASN A 233 2.55 6.98 18.55
CA ASN A 233 3.12 7.51 17.31
C ASN A 233 2.27 8.61 16.68
N SER A 234 0.94 8.53 16.85
CA SER A 234 0.02 9.53 16.31
C SER A 234 -0.42 10.57 17.34
N GLY A 235 -0.16 10.35 18.63
CA GLY A 235 -0.68 11.17 19.73
C GLY A 235 -2.20 11.08 19.91
N LYS A 236 -2.88 10.13 19.24
CA LYS A 236 -4.34 10.00 19.25
C LYS A 236 -4.84 9.24 20.48
N SER A 237 -6.08 9.50 20.85
CA SER A 237 -6.84 8.68 21.80
C SER A 237 -8.05 8.07 21.08
N ILE A 238 -8.26 6.76 21.25
CA ILE A 238 -9.27 6.03 20.48
C ILE A 238 -10.13 5.24 21.43
N GLU A 239 -11.45 5.41 21.32
CA GLU A 239 -12.41 4.68 22.13
C GLU A 239 -12.77 3.37 21.42
N VAL A 240 -12.51 2.23 22.07
CA VAL A 240 -12.78 0.90 21.54
C VAL A 240 -13.64 0.09 22.50
N PRO A 241 -14.52 -0.81 22.03
CA PRO A 241 -15.14 -1.80 22.90
C PRO A 241 -14.04 -2.73 23.43
N TYR A 242 -14.07 -3.05 24.73
CA TYR A 242 -12.97 -3.80 25.34
C TYR A 242 -13.44 -4.62 26.54
N LEU A 243 -13.05 -5.90 26.57
CA LEU A 243 -13.26 -6.77 27.73
C LEU A 243 -11.92 -7.05 28.44
N PRO A 244 -11.90 -7.11 29.79
CA PRO A 244 -10.66 -7.28 30.56
C PRO A 244 -9.88 -8.58 30.29
N HIS A 245 -10.44 -9.54 29.56
CA HIS A 245 -9.76 -10.79 29.20
C HIS A 245 -9.07 -10.73 27.83
N TYR A 246 -9.26 -9.68 27.03
CA TYR A 246 -8.58 -9.52 25.74
C TYR A 246 -7.08 -9.38 25.96
N ARG A 247 -6.30 -10.19 25.25
CA ARG A 247 -4.83 -10.21 25.34
C ARG A 247 -4.22 -10.08 23.95
N PRO A 248 -3.21 -9.20 23.77
CA PRO A 248 -2.42 -9.20 22.56
C PRO A 248 -1.51 -10.44 22.50
N THR A 249 -0.92 -10.70 21.35
CA THR A 249 0.11 -11.75 21.19
C THR A 249 1.30 -11.52 22.14
N GLN A 250 2.00 -12.60 22.51
CA GLN A 250 3.08 -12.58 23.50
C GLN A 250 4.47 -12.43 22.86
N ASP A 251 4.58 -11.50 21.92
CA ASP A 251 5.83 -11.06 21.29
C ASP A 251 6.05 -9.55 21.53
N THR A 252 7.08 -8.98 20.90
CA THR A 252 7.37 -7.55 21.08
C THR A 252 6.41 -6.64 20.34
N ASP A 253 5.79 -7.12 19.26
CA ASP A 253 4.79 -6.38 18.51
C ASP A 253 3.43 -6.41 19.19
N ALA A 254 3.12 -7.44 19.98
CA ALA A 254 1.93 -7.51 20.83
C ALA A 254 0.67 -7.04 20.09
N HIS A 255 0.39 -7.67 18.95
CA HIS A 255 -0.72 -7.32 18.08
C HIS A 255 -2.05 -7.78 18.68
N ILE A 256 -3.07 -6.95 18.53
CA ILE A 256 -4.45 -7.25 18.85
C ILE A 256 -5.36 -6.53 17.86
N ALA A 257 -6.42 -7.21 17.44
CA ALA A 257 -7.54 -6.65 16.68
C ALA A 257 -8.84 -6.88 17.45
N ILE A 258 -9.69 -5.86 17.48
CA ILE A 258 -10.99 -5.90 18.14
C ILE A 258 -12.07 -5.50 17.14
N ILE A 259 -12.99 -6.41 16.85
CA ILE A 259 -14.12 -6.19 15.96
C ILE A 259 -15.35 -5.82 16.79
N ASP A 260 -15.93 -4.66 16.56
CA ASP A 260 -17.25 -4.30 17.09
C ASP A 260 -18.35 -4.94 16.25
N ASP A 261 -18.99 -6.00 16.76
CA ASP A 261 -20.02 -6.75 16.04
C ASP A 261 -21.26 -5.90 15.71
N THR A 262 -21.43 -4.73 16.35
CA THR A 262 -22.56 -3.83 16.09
C THR A 262 -22.30 -2.93 14.88
N SER A 263 -21.08 -2.45 14.72
CA SER A 263 -20.72 -1.46 13.70
C SER A 263 -19.94 -2.05 12.52
N GLY A 264 -19.35 -3.24 12.69
CA GLY A 264 -18.41 -3.82 11.72
C GLY A 264 -17.07 -3.08 11.69
N CYS A 265 -16.80 -2.22 12.68
CA CYS A 265 -15.53 -1.54 12.82
C CYS A 265 -14.51 -2.44 13.51
N GLU A 266 -13.36 -2.56 12.90
CA GLU A 266 -12.22 -3.31 13.39
C GLU A 266 -11.16 -2.30 13.87
N TYR A 267 -10.65 -2.51 15.08
CA TYR A 267 -9.62 -1.67 15.70
C TYR A 267 -8.40 -2.54 16.03
N GLU A 268 -7.30 -2.28 15.35
CA GLU A 268 -6.06 -3.02 15.53
C GLU A 268 -4.92 -2.17 16.04
N PHE A 269 -4.06 -2.77 16.87
CA PHE A 269 -3.00 -2.09 17.60
C PHE A 269 -1.70 -2.87 17.55
N GLN A 270 -0.59 -2.14 17.46
CA GLN A 270 0.77 -2.65 17.72
C GLN A 270 1.27 -2.13 19.07
N SER A 271 2.02 -2.98 19.74
CA SER A 271 2.59 -2.80 21.07
C SER A 271 1.51 -2.48 22.10
N PHE A 272 0.37 -3.16 22.02
CA PHE A 272 -0.76 -2.93 22.91
C PHE A 272 -0.41 -3.34 24.34
N LYS A 273 -0.72 -2.47 25.30
CA LYS A 273 -0.50 -2.66 26.74
C LYS A 273 -1.84 -2.59 27.47
N PRO A 274 -2.46 -3.73 27.79
CA PRO A 274 -3.75 -3.81 28.50
C PRO A 274 -3.79 -3.01 29.80
N ASP A 275 -2.71 -3.03 30.59
CA ASP A 275 -2.67 -2.43 31.92
C ASP A 275 -2.72 -0.89 31.89
N SER A 276 -2.16 -0.29 30.83
CA SER A 276 -2.12 1.17 30.66
C SER A 276 -3.05 1.67 29.57
N MET A 277 -3.78 0.78 28.88
CA MET A 277 -4.56 1.07 27.68
C MET A 277 -3.77 1.97 26.72
N SER A 278 -2.59 1.51 26.31
CA SER A 278 -1.73 2.24 25.38
C SER A 278 -1.20 1.35 24.27
N ALA A 279 -0.89 1.96 23.13
CA ALA A 279 -0.30 1.31 21.96
C ALA A 279 0.74 2.25 21.32
N ILE A 280 1.61 1.71 20.46
CA ILE A 280 2.52 2.52 19.65
C ILE A 280 1.81 2.98 18.37
N ALA A 281 1.16 2.03 17.70
CA ALA A 281 0.49 2.22 16.42
C ALA A 281 -0.93 1.63 16.46
N GLN A 282 -1.77 2.14 15.58
CA GLN A 282 -3.18 1.78 15.43
C GLN A 282 -3.70 2.13 14.04
N ALA A 283 -4.56 1.27 13.48
CA ALA A 283 -5.47 1.63 12.40
C ALA A 283 -6.87 1.04 12.64
N THR A 284 -7.86 1.57 11.91
CA THR A 284 -9.24 1.09 11.96
C THR A 284 -9.69 0.74 10.57
N TYR A 285 -10.36 -0.38 10.45
CA TYR A 285 -10.89 -0.87 9.18
C TYR A 285 -12.38 -1.19 9.31
N ARG A 286 -13.00 -1.46 8.16
CA ARG A 286 -14.36 -2.00 8.09
C ARG A 286 -14.33 -3.47 7.69
N VAL A 287 -14.68 -4.35 8.62
CA VAL A 287 -14.43 -5.79 8.48
C VAL A 287 -15.25 -6.47 7.39
N ASP A 288 -16.42 -5.97 6.99
CA ASP A 288 -17.24 -6.63 5.96
C ASP A 288 -17.35 -5.85 4.65
N ILE A 289 -16.96 -4.58 4.68
CA ILE A 289 -17.21 -3.60 3.61
C ILE A 289 -16.01 -2.72 3.28
N GLY A 290 -14.91 -2.79 4.04
CA GLY A 290 -13.63 -2.16 3.71
C GLY A 290 -12.84 -3.02 2.73
N SER A 291 -11.74 -2.51 2.16
CA SER A 291 -10.88 -3.33 1.30
C SER A 291 -9.82 -4.11 2.09
N GLY A 292 -9.53 -3.71 3.32
CA GLY A 292 -8.38 -4.19 4.09
C GLY A 292 -7.08 -3.42 3.83
N GLY A 293 -7.10 -2.42 2.94
CA GLY A 293 -6.03 -1.43 2.78
C GLY A 293 -6.45 -0.06 3.33
N HIS A 294 -5.46 0.72 3.78
CA HIS A 294 -5.68 2.03 4.38
C HIS A 294 -4.76 3.09 3.72
N VAL A 295 -5.17 4.36 3.75
CA VAL A 295 -4.28 5.46 3.33
C VAL A 295 -3.09 5.55 4.28
N SER A 296 -1.91 5.85 3.76
CA SER A 296 -0.69 5.96 4.55
C SER A 296 -0.85 6.93 5.74
N GLY A 297 -0.52 6.46 6.93
CA GLY A 297 -0.47 7.24 8.16
C GLY A 297 0.78 6.98 9.00
N PRO A 298 1.05 7.77 10.05
CA PRO A 298 2.28 7.64 10.84
C PRO A 298 2.29 6.46 11.82
N ALA A 299 1.25 5.62 11.86
CA ALA A 299 0.99 4.76 13.01
C ALA A 299 0.33 3.43 12.64
N HIS A 300 0.83 2.71 11.63
CA HIS A 300 0.33 1.37 11.29
C HIS A 300 1.42 0.47 10.68
N SER A 301 1.04 -0.72 10.22
CA SER A 301 1.91 -1.75 9.63
C SER A 301 2.75 -1.25 8.46
N GLY A 302 3.85 -1.95 8.17
CA GLY A 302 4.77 -1.60 7.09
C GLY A 302 4.07 -1.32 5.77
N GLY A 303 3.09 -2.14 5.35
CA GLY A 303 2.37 -1.97 4.08
C GLY A 303 1.08 -1.16 4.16
N GLU A 304 0.68 -0.70 5.34
CA GLU A 304 -0.64 -0.11 5.64
C GLU A 304 -1.83 -1.03 5.24
N LEU A 305 -1.67 -2.35 5.46
CA LEU A 305 -2.71 -3.36 5.28
C LEU A 305 -3.15 -3.91 6.64
N SER A 306 -4.46 -4.11 6.83
CA SER A 306 -4.99 -4.64 8.09
C SER A 306 -4.29 -5.93 8.51
N TYR A 307 -4.08 -6.13 9.80
CA TYR A 307 -3.59 -7.39 10.34
C TYR A 307 -4.52 -8.58 10.07
N LEU A 308 -5.81 -8.33 9.83
CA LEU A 308 -6.77 -9.35 9.38
C LEU A 308 -6.67 -9.60 7.87
N ALA A 309 -6.02 -8.72 7.10
CA ALA A 309 -5.87 -8.89 5.67
C ALA A 309 -5.10 -10.18 5.37
N GLY A 310 -5.77 -11.13 4.72
CA GLY A 310 -5.16 -12.41 4.32
C GLY A 310 -4.76 -13.34 5.48
N LEU A 311 -5.32 -13.12 6.67
CA LEU A 311 -5.11 -13.96 7.84
C LEU A 311 -5.77 -15.34 7.63
N ILE A 312 -5.01 -16.43 7.79
CA ILE A 312 -5.57 -17.79 7.77
C ILE A 312 -6.38 -18.00 9.05
N THR A 313 -7.63 -18.43 8.93
CA THR A 313 -8.54 -18.58 10.06
C THR A 313 -8.80 -20.05 10.42
N PRO A 314 -9.20 -20.34 11.67
CA PRO A 314 -9.73 -21.65 12.05
C PRO A 314 -10.89 -22.11 11.17
N GLU A 315 -11.73 -21.16 10.74
CA GLU A 315 -12.88 -21.40 9.86
C GLU A 315 -12.45 -21.90 8.48
N ASP A 316 -11.39 -21.33 7.88
CA ASP A 316 -10.80 -21.83 6.62
C ASP A 316 -10.33 -23.27 6.78
N VAL A 317 -9.58 -23.52 7.87
CA VAL A 317 -8.98 -24.83 8.14
C VAL A 317 -10.06 -25.88 8.42
N GLN A 318 -11.15 -25.50 9.09
CA GLN A 318 -12.32 -26.34 9.29
C GLN A 318 -13.07 -26.62 7.98
N ALA A 319 -13.22 -25.62 7.11
CA ALA A 319 -13.86 -25.75 5.80
C ALA A 319 -13.01 -26.57 4.82
N GLY A 320 -11.71 -26.71 5.08
CA GLY A 320 -10.77 -27.43 4.21
C GLY A 320 -10.32 -26.61 3.01
N VAL A 321 -10.62 -25.31 2.98
CA VAL A 321 -10.33 -24.40 1.88
C VAL A 321 -10.02 -23.01 2.41
N ILE A 322 -8.98 -22.38 1.87
CA ILE A 322 -8.72 -20.95 2.02
C ILE A 322 -9.07 -20.30 0.69
N ASP A 323 -10.11 -19.47 0.66
CA ASP A 323 -10.69 -18.92 -0.56
C ASP A 323 -10.43 -17.40 -0.74
N HIS A 324 -9.36 -16.91 -0.12
CA HIS A 324 -8.85 -15.54 -0.21
C HIS A 324 -7.32 -15.52 -0.42
N ALA A 325 -6.80 -14.35 -0.78
CA ALA A 325 -5.36 -14.10 -0.83
C ALA A 325 -4.78 -14.04 0.59
N LEU A 326 -3.53 -14.47 0.75
CA LEU A 326 -2.85 -14.48 2.04
C LEU A 326 -2.07 -13.17 2.28
N ARG A 327 -1.62 -12.96 3.50
CA ARG A 327 -0.62 -11.94 3.86
C ARG A 327 0.74 -12.59 4.09
N PHE A 328 1.79 -11.91 3.67
CA PHE A 328 3.15 -12.31 3.98
C PHE A 328 4.04 -11.13 4.39
N ALA A 329 5.16 -11.46 5.03
CA ALA A 329 6.26 -10.54 5.35
C ALA A 329 7.60 -11.23 5.03
N ILE A 330 8.61 -10.45 4.62
CA ILE A 330 9.92 -10.96 4.16
C ILE A 330 11.10 -10.10 4.63
N PRO A 331 12.37 -10.56 4.51
CA PRO A 331 13.54 -9.79 4.99
C PRO A 331 14.18 -8.87 3.95
N ILE A 332 13.55 -8.69 2.80
CA ILE A 332 14.18 -8.01 1.64
C ILE A 332 13.32 -6.89 1.06
N ASN A 333 12.45 -6.28 1.86
CA ASN A 333 11.59 -5.20 1.40
C ASN A 333 12.40 -3.94 1.04
N ALA A 334 12.00 -3.30 -0.05
CA ALA A 334 12.47 -2.01 -0.48
C ALA A 334 11.77 -0.89 0.28
N PRO A 335 12.37 0.32 0.37
CA PRO A 335 11.71 1.50 0.95
C PRO A 335 10.54 2.03 0.10
N THR A 336 10.14 1.32 -0.94
CA THR A 336 9.05 1.67 -1.85
C THR A 336 7.91 0.66 -1.72
N TYR A 337 6.76 1.01 -2.27
CA TYR A 337 5.53 0.23 -2.16
C TYR A 337 4.78 0.20 -3.48
N VAL A 338 3.80 -0.67 -3.62
CA VAL A 338 2.87 -0.75 -4.75
C VAL A 338 1.49 -1.09 -4.21
N TYR A 339 0.43 -0.68 -4.92
CA TYR A 339 -0.93 -0.93 -4.43
C TYR A 339 -1.25 -2.44 -4.42
N PRO A 340 -1.98 -2.93 -3.39
CA PRO A 340 -2.77 -2.15 -2.42
C PRO A 340 -2.01 -1.54 -1.24
N GLY A 341 -0.72 -1.86 -1.07
CA GLY A 341 0.11 -1.19 -0.07
C GLY A 341 0.23 0.30 -0.38
N THR A 342 0.26 1.15 0.65
CA THR A 342 0.34 2.62 0.49
C THR A 342 1.59 3.23 1.11
N ARG A 343 2.42 2.41 1.74
CA ARG A 343 3.69 2.79 2.36
C ARG A 343 4.62 1.58 2.44
N SER A 344 5.84 1.80 2.93
CA SER A 344 6.79 0.72 3.24
C SER A 344 7.65 1.05 4.48
N ASP A 345 8.05 0.03 5.22
CA ASP A 345 9.10 0.11 6.24
C ASP A 345 10.41 -0.63 5.84
N GLY A 346 10.44 -1.18 4.62
CA GLY A 346 11.61 -1.74 3.98
C GLY A 346 12.80 -0.78 3.83
N THR A 347 14.00 -1.35 3.80
CA THR A 347 15.26 -0.58 3.71
C THR A 347 16.24 -1.12 2.65
N VAL A 348 15.88 -2.21 1.97
CA VAL A 348 16.77 -2.88 1.01
C VAL A 348 16.67 -2.21 -0.36
N ALA A 349 17.74 -1.54 -0.78
CA ALA A 349 17.80 -0.94 -2.11
C ALA A 349 17.60 -1.99 -3.22
N GLY A 350 16.60 -1.80 -4.07
CA GLY A 350 16.23 -2.76 -5.12
C GLY A 350 15.50 -4.01 -4.59
N GLY A 351 15.12 -4.01 -3.32
CA GLY A 351 14.30 -5.04 -2.68
C GLY A 351 12.88 -5.12 -3.24
N VAL A 352 12.06 -5.89 -2.56
CA VAL A 352 10.65 -6.13 -2.91
C VAL A 352 9.79 -4.96 -2.41
N PRO A 353 9.02 -4.27 -3.26
CA PRO A 353 8.12 -3.23 -2.78
C PRO A 353 6.96 -3.85 -2.01
N GLU A 354 6.61 -3.27 -0.85
CA GLU A 354 5.46 -3.73 -0.08
C GLU A 354 4.14 -3.52 -0.83
N GLY A 355 3.15 -4.36 -0.54
CA GLY A 355 1.91 -4.48 -1.31
C GLY A 355 2.05 -5.30 -2.61
N ILE A 356 3.24 -5.80 -2.97
CA ILE A 356 3.38 -6.69 -4.13
C ILE A 356 2.63 -8.01 -3.90
N ARG A 357 2.09 -8.58 -4.98
CA ARG A 357 1.43 -9.89 -4.94
C ARG A 357 2.36 -10.99 -5.43
N ILE A 358 2.49 -12.07 -4.68
CA ILE A 358 3.15 -13.31 -5.11
C ILE A 358 2.11 -14.37 -5.50
N GLN A 359 2.54 -15.34 -6.28
CA GLN A 359 1.77 -16.53 -6.61
C GLN A 359 2.68 -17.75 -6.59
N LEU A 360 2.20 -18.88 -6.07
CA LEU A 360 2.84 -20.17 -6.31
C LEU A 360 2.51 -20.62 -7.73
N ASP A 361 3.51 -21.05 -8.52
CA ASP A 361 3.32 -21.44 -9.92
C ASP A 361 2.07 -22.33 -10.08
N PRO A 362 1.02 -21.86 -10.79
CA PRO A 362 -0.24 -22.59 -10.90
C PRO A 362 -0.11 -23.89 -11.70
N SER A 363 1.02 -24.10 -12.39
CA SER A 363 1.33 -25.35 -13.10
C SER A 363 2.00 -26.40 -12.20
N LEU A 364 2.46 -26.02 -11.00
CA LEU A 364 3.07 -26.94 -10.05
C LEU A 364 2.05 -27.98 -9.57
N ASP A 365 2.32 -29.27 -9.84
CA ASP A 365 1.46 -30.35 -9.38
C ASP A 365 1.70 -30.65 -7.90
N LEU A 366 0.89 -30.06 -7.02
CA LEU A 366 0.98 -30.26 -5.57
C LEU A 366 0.76 -31.72 -5.14
N ARG A 367 0.24 -32.62 -5.98
CA ARG A 367 0.03 -34.05 -5.64
C ARG A 367 1.34 -34.83 -5.59
N THR A 368 2.37 -34.36 -6.30
CA THR A 368 3.70 -34.99 -6.28
C THR A 368 4.51 -34.58 -5.05
N TRP A 369 3.99 -33.64 -4.25
CA TRP A 369 4.60 -33.16 -3.03
C TRP A 369 3.98 -33.83 -1.81
N ASN A 370 4.82 -34.25 -0.86
CA ASN A 370 4.39 -34.81 0.41
C ASN A 370 3.97 -33.72 1.40
N LEU A 371 2.95 -32.95 1.02
CA LEU A 371 2.38 -31.88 1.84
C LEU A 371 1.33 -32.45 2.82
N SER A 372 1.33 -31.94 4.05
CA SER A 372 0.22 -32.14 4.98
C SER A 372 -1.08 -31.54 4.42
N PRO A 373 -2.27 -31.94 4.92
CA PRO A 373 -3.53 -31.35 4.47
C PRO A 373 -3.56 -29.82 4.59
N PHE A 374 -2.99 -29.27 5.67
CA PHE A 374 -2.88 -27.84 5.88
C PHE A 374 -1.93 -27.18 4.85
N GLN A 375 -0.70 -27.70 4.69
CA GLN A 375 0.25 -27.17 3.70
C GLN A 375 -0.32 -27.18 2.27
N ARG A 376 -1.07 -28.23 1.91
CA ARG A 376 -1.75 -28.32 0.61
C ARG A 376 -2.83 -27.25 0.46
N MET A 377 -3.58 -26.95 1.51
CA MET A 377 -4.58 -25.89 1.53
C MET A 377 -3.95 -24.53 1.27
N VAL A 378 -2.88 -24.19 2.01
CA VAL A 378 -2.13 -22.93 1.85
C VAL A 378 -1.49 -22.84 0.46
N ALA A 379 -0.84 -23.90 -0.02
CA ALA A 379 -0.24 -23.92 -1.36
C ALA A 379 -1.30 -23.75 -2.46
N THR A 380 -2.50 -24.32 -2.29
CA THR A 380 -3.61 -24.13 -3.24
C THR A 380 -4.11 -22.69 -3.24
N ALA A 381 -4.21 -22.05 -2.06
CA ALA A 381 -4.55 -20.63 -1.96
C ALA A 381 -3.48 -19.75 -2.62
N LEU A 382 -2.19 -20.04 -2.41
CA LEU A 382 -1.08 -19.35 -3.09
C LEU A 382 -1.13 -19.51 -4.62
N GLN A 383 -1.62 -20.64 -5.15
CA GLN A 383 -1.81 -20.82 -6.60
C GLN A 383 -2.99 -19.99 -7.13
N LYS A 384 -4.12 -19.96 -6.42
CA LYS A 384 -5.39 -19.39 -6.90
C LYS A 384 -5.55 -17.90 -6.59
N TYR A 385 -5.16 -17.49 -5.40
CA TYR A 385 -5.29 -16.13 -4.88
C TYR A 385 -3.94 -15.48 -4.59
N GLY A 386 -2.86 -16.24 -4.39
CA GLY A 386 -1.57 -15.66 -4.07
C GLY A 386 -1.53 -15.03 -2.68
N ALA A 387 -0.53 -14.19 -2.44
CA ALA A 387 -0.36 -13.47 -1.18
C ALA A 387 0.17 -12.05 -1.41
N PHE A 388 -0.18 -11.10 -0.54
CA PHE A 388 0.30 -9.73 -0.57
C PHE A 388 1.35 -9.48 0.51
N ASP A 389 2.41 -8.79 0.13
CA ASP A 389 3.46 -8.32 1.04
C ASP A 389 2.90 -7.19 1.90
N ALA A 390 3.07 -7.27 3.21
CA ALA A 390 2.46 -6.31 4.13
C ALA A 390 3.42 -5.78 5.20
N ASP A 391 4.64 -6.29 5.28
CA ASP A 391 5.59 -5.95 6.33
C ASP A 391 7.01 -6.47 6.05
N VAL A 392 7.99 -5.82 6.66
CA VAL A 392 9.31 -6.41 6.89
C VAL A 392 9.24 -7.48 7.99
N ALA A 393 9.90 -8.61 7.76
CA ALA A 393 10.15 -9.63 8.78
C ALA A 393 11.58 -10.16 8.70
N LYS A 394 12.03 -10.86 9.75
CA LYS A 394 13.35 -11.52 9.72
C LYS A 394 13.38 -12.74 8.80
N THR A 395 12.25 -13.43 8.67
CA THR A 395 12.08 -14.65 7.87
C THR A 395 11.02 -14.41 6.80
N PHE A 396 10.68 -15.44 6.02
CA PHE A 396 9.51 -15.40 5.16
C PHE A 396 8.35 -16.04 5.91
N SER A 397 7.41 -15.22 6.37
CA SER A 397 6.24 -15.67 7.13
C SER A 397 4.93 -15.36 6.43
N LEU A 398 3.97 -16.27 6.58
CA LEU A 398 2.54 -16.09 6.43
C LEU A 398 1.91 -15.94 7.82
N THR A 399 0.70 -15.41 7.90
CA THR A 399 -0.01 -15.20 9.17
C THR A 399 -1.29 -16.02 9.26
N ALA A 400 -1.50 -16.65 10.41
CA ALA A 400 -2.73 -17.31 10.82
C ALA A 400 -3.21 -16.71 12.15
N ARG A 401 -4.52 -16.63 12.38
CA ARG A 401 -5.10 -16.07 13.63
C ARG A 401 -4.44 -16.68 14.86
N SER A 402 -4.04 -15.83 15.81
CA SER A 402 -3.39 -16.27 17.04
C SER A 402 -4.35 -17.09 17.91
N VAL A 403 -3.92 -18.25 18.38
CA VAL A 403 -4.70 -19.10 19.30
C VAL A 403 -4.90 -18.52 20.70
N ILE A 404 -4.21 -17.41 21.03
CA ILE A 404 -4.30 -16.74 22.34
C ILE A 404 -5.69 -16.13 22.60
N ASP A 405 -6.44 -15.82 21.53
CA ASP A 405 -7.83 -15.35 21.63
C ASP A 405 -8.83 -16.45 22.03
N GLY A 406 -8.36 -17.69 22.17
CA GLY A 406 -9.17 -18.85 22.53
C GLY A 406 -9.59 -19.69 21.32
N SER A 407 -9.30 -19.24 20.10
CA SER A 407 -9.55 -19.99 18.87
C SER A 407 -8.70 -21.26 18.77
N ARG A 408 -9.17 -22.25 17.99
CA ARG A 408 -8.52 -23.56 17.85
C ARG A 408 -8.63 -24.05 16.41
N TYR A 409 -7.50 -24.46 15.85
CA TYR A 409 -7.44 -25.12 14.55
C TYR A 409 -7.82 -26.61 14.68
N SER A 410 -8.53 -27.13 13.67
CA SER A 410 -8.91 -28.54 13.59
C SER A 410 -7.74 -29.48 13.25
N THR A 411 -6.62 -28.92 12.81
CA THR A 411 -5.36 -29.60 12.53
C THR A 411 -4.19 -28.75 13.03
N ARG A 412 -2.99 -29.36 13.07
CA ARG A 412 -1.74 -28.64 13.27
C ARG A 412 -1.49 -27.67 12.11
N ILE A 413 -0.98 -26.49 12.45
CA ILE A 413 -0.46 -25.49 11.51
C ILE A 413 1.02 -25.82 11.30
N ASP A 414 1.37 -26.14 10.06
CA ASP A 414 2.72 -26.52 9.68
C ASP A 414 3.29 -25.48 8.72
N ASP A 415 4.55 -25.08 8.92
CA ASP A 415 5.32 -24.30 7.96
C ASP A 415 5.38 -25.00 6.60
N LEU A 416 5.42 -24.25 5.51
CA LEU A 416 5.50 -24.80 4.17
C LEU A 416 6.98 -25.12 3.81
N PRO A 417 7.24 -26.19 3.03
CA PRO A 417 8.60 -26.55 2.62
C PRO A 417 9.32 -25.40 1.91
N ARG A 418 10.59 -25.17 2.27
CA ARG A 418 11.42 -24.10 1.70
C ARG A 418 11.53 -24.17 0.18
N GLU A 419 11.51 -25.38 -0.38
CA GLU A 419 11.63 -25.63 -1.81
C GLU A 419 10.50 -24.98 -2.61
N LEU A 420 9.33 -24.74 -2.00
CA LEU A 420 8.23 -24.02 -2.65
C LEU A 420 8.58 -22.58 -2.99
N ILE A 421 9.53 -21.95 -2.28
CA ILE A 421 9.98 -20.58 -2.58
C ILE A 421 10.54 -20.49 -4.00
N GLY A 422 11.25 -21.52 -4.46
CA GLY A 422 11.79 -21.60 -5.82
C GLY A 422 10.72 -21.69 -6.92
N HIS A 423 9.47 -21.95 -6.53
CA HIS A 423 8.31 -22.02 -7.42
C HIS A 423 7.37 -20.80 -7.28
N LEU A 424 7.73 -19.82 -6.45
CA LEU A 424 7.00 -18.57 -6.36
C LEU A 424 7.35 -17.64 -7.52
N ARG A 425 6.39 -16.78 -7.86
CA ARG A 425 6.56 -15.67 -8.79
C ARG A 425 5.99 -14.39 -8.18
N PHE A 426 6.79 -13.34 -8.19
CA PHE A 426 6.33 -11.98 -7.89
C PHE A 426 5.64 -11.43 -9.13
N LEU A 427 4.44 -10.94 -8.97
CA LEU A 427 3.61 -10.48 -10.07
C LEU A 427 3.85 -9.00 -10.35
N THR A 428 3.78 -8.63 -11.62
CA THR A 428 3.74 -7.23 -12.02
C THR A 428 2.53 -6.57 -11.35
N PRO A 429 2.67 -5.41 -10.69
CA PRO A 429 1.55 -4.71 -10.09
C PRO A 429 0.45 -4.45 -11.12
N SER A 430 -0.78 -4.83 -10.78
CA SER A 430 -1.95 -4.74 -11.66
C SER A 430 -3.14 -4.04 -11.03
N ILE A 431 -3.03 -3.68 -9.74
CA ILE A 431 -4.03 -2.93 -8.99
C ILE A 431 -3.59 -1.46 -9.02
N SER A 432 -4.45 -0.57 -9.49
CA SER A 432 -4.26 0.87 -9.31
C SER A 432 -4.89 1.33 -8.00
N SER A 433 -4.42 2.43 -7.42
CA SER A 433 -5.08 3.01 -6.25
C SER A 433 -6.52 3.42 -6.52
N THR A 434 -6.85 3.79 -7.76
CA THR A 434 -8.22 4.18 -8.16
C THR A 434 -9.19 3.01 -8.22
N ASP A 435 -8.70 1.77 -8.23
CA ASP A 435 -9.50 0.54 -8.28
C ASP A 435 -9.87 0.03 -6.88
N ILE A 436 -9.24 0.55 -5.83
CA ILE A 436 -9.44 0.13 -4.44
C ILE A 436 -10.11 1.23 -3.62
N GLN A 437 -10.85 0.82 -2.60
CA GLN A 437 -11.36 1.69 -1.54
C GLN A 437 -10.42 1.61 -0.35
N LEU A 438 -9.70 2.68 -0.04
CA LEU A 438 -8.84 2.70 1.14
C LEU A 438 -9.62 3.27 2.33
N ASP A 439 -9.53 2.61 3.49
CA ASP A 439 -9.97 3.21 4.74
C ASP A 439 -9.03 4.38 5.09
N ALA A 440 -9.53 5.36 5.83
CA ALA A 440 -8.72 6.51 6.25
C ALA A 440 -9.14 7.01 7.61
N ALA A 441 -8.18 7.53 8.37
CA ALA A 441 -8.36 8.01 9.74
C ALA A 441 -9.44 9.11 9.93
N ALA A 442 -9.92 9.72 8.85
CA ALA A 442 -10.96 10.74 8.87
C ALA A 442 -12.38 10.19 8.60
N ASP A 443 -12.51 8.89 8.31
CA ASP A 443 -13.79 8.26 7.98
C ASP A 443 -14.66 8.14 9.24
N GLY A 444 -15.63 9.04 9.38
CA GLY A 444 -16.54 9.08 10.55
C GLY A 444 -17.52 7.90 10.68
N GLY A 445 -17.39 6.86 9.84
CA GLY A 445 -18.19 5.64 9.92
C GLY A 445 -17.73 4.70 11.05
N CYS A 446 -16.43 4.72 11.34
CA CYS A 446 -15.87 4.11 12.54
C CYS A 446 -15.43 5.23 13.50
N ARG A 447 -15.43 4.99 14.81
CA ARG A 447 -15.19 6.03 15.84
C ARG A 447 -13.73 6.51 15.88
N GLN A 448 -13.20 6.97 14.77
CA GLN A 448 -11.86 7.54 14.66
C GLN A 448 -11.91 9.00 15.12
N GLN A 449 -11.15 9.35 16.15
CA GLN A 449 -10.95 10.75 16.49
C GLN A 449 -10.15 11.44 15.38
N ARG A 450 -10.62 12.63 14.97
CA ARG A 450 -10.05 13.43 13.89
C ARG A 450 -8.70 14.04 14.28
#